data_AF-A0AAD6PLT3-F1
#
_entry.id   AF-A0AAD6PLT3-F1
#
_cell.length_a   1.000
_cell.length_b   1.000
_cell.length_c   1.000
_cell.angle_alpha   90.00
_cell.angle_beta   90.00
_cell.angle_gamma   90.00
#
_symmetry.space_group_name_H-M   'P 1'
#
loop_
_entity.id
_entity.type
_entity.pdbx_description
1 polymer ?
#
loop_
_entity_poly.entity_id
_entity_poly.type
_entity_poly.pdbx_seq_one_letter_code
_entity_poly.pdbx_strand_id
1 'polypeptide(L)'
;MTRKKVKLAYIYNDSARRATYKKRKKGLMKKVSELSTLCGVDACAIVYSPYDAQPEVWPSPSGVQRVLDRFRTVPQMDQLKKMVNQDGFLRQRITKTCDQLKRQRKDNREKEVTQAMFQCLGGGVSFGQPAHDGLE
;
A
#
# COMPACT_ATOMS: atom_id res chain seq x y z
N MET A 1 -13.30 14.36 15.83
CA MET A 1 -11.90 13.85 15.79
C MET A 1 -11.52 13.48 14.37
N THR A 2 -10.56 14.17 13.77
CA THR A 2 -10.11 13.92 12.39
C THR A 2 -9.41 12.57 12.30
N ARG A 3 -9.90 11.67 11.43
CA ARG A 3 -9.35 10.33 11.27
C ARG A 3 -7.94 10.41 10.68
N LYS A 4 -6.91 10.13 11.48
CA LYS A 4 -5.53 10.02 10.98
C LYS A 4 -5.45 8.96 9.88
N LYS A 5 -4.76 9.27 8.79
CA LYS A 5 -4.50 8.35 7.69
C LYS A 5 -3.70 7.15 8.22
N VAL A 6 -4.22 5.94 8.02
CA VAL A 6 -3.58 4.71 8.51
C VAL A 6 -2.54 4.23 7.51
N LYS A 7 -1.32 3.92 7.97
CA LYS A 7 -0.30 3.26 7.16
C LYS A 7 -0.74 1.82 6.86
N LEU A 8 -0.80 1.43 5.58
CA LEU A 8 -1.08 0.06 5.17
C LEU A 8 0.18 -0.80 5.37
N ALA A 9 0.47 -1.18 6.61
CA ALA A 9 1.57 -2.06 6.98
C ALA A 9 1.07 -3.04 8.05
N TYR A 10 1.88 -4.06 8.34
CA TYR A 10 1.59 -4.98 9.44
C TYR A 10 1.50 -4.21 10.77
N ILE A 11 0.45 -4.48 11.56
CA ILE A 11 0.26 -3.87 12.87
C ILE A 11 0.94 -4.76 13.90
N TYR A 12 2.09 -4.33 14.44
CA TYR A 12 2.87 -5.16 15.37
C TYR A 12 2.19 -5.37 16.72
N ASN A 13 1.53 -4.34 17.27
CA ASN A 13 0.78 -4.45 18.51
C ASN A 13 -0.42 -5.39 18.34
N ASP A 14 -0.43 -6.51 19.06
CA ASP A 14 -1.41 -7.57 18.86
C ASP A 14 -2.84 -7.13 19.21
N SER A 15 -3.04 -6.46 20.35
CA SER A 15 -4.36 -5.95 20.75
C SER A 15 -4.94 -4.99 19.72
N ALA A 16 -4.13 -4.06 19.20
CA ALA A 16 -4.52 -3.13 18.15
C ALA A 16 -4.80 -3.86 16.82
N ARG A 17 -4.00 -4.87 16.48
CA ARG A 17 -4.17 -5.70 15.29
C ARG A 17 -5.48 -6.49 15.36
N ARG A 18 -5.75 -7.17 16.49
CA ARG A 18 -6.98 -7.96 16.71
C ARG A 18 -8.22 -7.09 16.68
N ALA A 19 -8.20 -5.93 17.35
CA ALA A 19 -9.31 -4.98 17.31
C ALA A 19 -9.56 -4.43 15.89
N THR A 20 -8.49 -4.12 15.15
CA THR A 20 -8.59 -3.67 13.76
C THR A 20 -9.11 -4.76 12.84
N TYR A 21 -8.64 -6.00 13.00
CA TYR A 21 -9.08 -7.17 12.26
C TYR A 21 -10.60 -7.37 12.43
N LYS A 22 -11.11 -7.41 13.66
CA LYS A 22 -12.55 -7.55 13.93
C LYS A 22 -13.39 -6.48 13.22
N LYS A 23 -12.97 -5.21 13.32
CA LYS A 23 -13.68 -4.08 12.69
C LYS A 23 -13.62 -4.15 11.15
N ARG A 24 -12.46 -4.44 10.58
CA ARG A 24 -12.27 -4.50 9.11
C ARG A 24 -12.94 -5.72 8.49
N LYS A 25 -12.88 -6.88 9.14
CA LYS A 25 -13.57 -8.10 8.71
C LYS A 25 -15.08 -7.87 8.61
N LYS A 26 -15.69 -7.35 9.68
CA LYS A 26 -17.12 -6.99 9.67
C LYS A 26 -17.46 -6.00 8.54
N GLY A 27 -16.60 -4.98 8.36
CA GLY A 27 -16.78 -4.01 7.28
C GLY A 27 -16.67 -4.62 5.88
N LEU A 28 -15.72 -5.55 5.68
CA LEU A 28 -15.55 -6.27 4.42
C LEU A 28 -16.78 -7.13 4.11
N MET A 29 -17.24 -7.96 5.06
CA MET A 29 -18.42 -8.80 4.86
C MET A 29 -19.67 -7.95 4.53
N LYS A 30 -19.86 -6.82 5.22
CA LYS A 30 -20.93 -5.87 4.89
C LYS A 30 -20.80 -5.34 3.47
N LYS A 31 -19.60 -4.92 3.06
CA LYS A 31 -19.37 -4.36 1.72
C LYS A 31 -19.57 -5.37 0.60
N VAL A 32 -19.18 -6.62 0.82
CA VAL A 32 -19.42 -7.71 -0.14
C VAL A 32 -20.93 -8.00 -0.27
N SER A 33 -21.65 -8.02 0.86
CA SER A 33 -23.11 -8.14 0.85
C SER A 33 -23.79 -6.98 0.12
N GLU A 34 -23.42 -5.73 0.43
CA GLU A 34 -23.95 -4.54 -0.25
C GLU A 34 -23.67 -4.60 -1.76
N LEU A 35 -22.46 -4.95 -2.16
CA LEU A 35 -22.08 -5.08 -3.58
C LEU A 35 -22.94 -6.13 -4.30
N SER A 36 -23.07 -7.32 -3.70
CA SER A 36 -23.86 -8.40 -4.28
C SER A 36 -25.34 -8.00 -4.42
N THR A 37 -25.93 -7.40 -3.39
CA THR A 37 -27.34 -6.98 -3.40
C THR A 37 -27.60 -5.81 -4.36
N LEU A 38 -26.77 -4.77 -4.33
CA LEU A 38 -27.03 -3.55 -5.10
C LEU A 38 -26.73 -3.72 -6.59
N CYS A 39 -25.75 -4.56 -6.93
CA CYS A 39 -25.32 -4.75 -8.31
C CYS A 39 -25.81 -6.06 -8.92
N GLY A 40 -26.50 -6.93 -8.17
CA GLY A 40 -26.96 -8.23 -8.65
C GLY A 40 -25.82 -9.15 -9.07
N VAL A 41 -24.65 -9.03 -8.43
CA VAL A 41 -23.45 -9.83 -8.76
C VAL A 41 -23.25 -10.97 -7.78
N ASP A 42 -22.85 -12.13 -8.29
CA ASP A 42 -22.40 -13.25 -7.47
C ASP A 42 -21.02 -12.91 -6.87
N ALA A 43 -20.97 -12.84 -5.54
CA ALA A 43 -19.75 -12.57 -4.81
C ALA A 43 -19.63 -13.51 -3.61
N CYS A 44 -18.40 -13.81 -3.22
CA CYS A 44 -18.11 -14.49 -1.97
C CYS A 44 -16.87 -13.89 -1.31
N ALA A 45 -16.75 -14.11 0.00
CA ALA A 45 -15.57 -13.74 0.75
C ALA A 45 -15.16 -14.89 1.68
N ILE A 46 -13.85 -15.12 1.77
CA ILE A 46 -13.24 -16.11 2.65
C ILE A 46 -12.10 -15.42 3.38
N VAL A 47 -12.16 -15.39 4.71
CA VAL A 47 -11.17 -14.70 5.55
C VAL A 47 -10.60 -15.66 6.59
N TYR A 48 -9.33 -16.01 6.43
CA TYR A 48 -8.56 -16.76 7.41
C TYR A 48 -7.95 -15.83 8.46
N SER A 49 -7.75 -16.35 9.66
CA SER A 49 -7.25 -15.59 10.79
C SER A 49 -6.58 -16.48 11.81
N PRO A 50 -5.51 -15.99 12.47
CA PRO A 50 -4.90 -16.71 13.59
C PRO A 50 -5.75 -16.65 14.86
N TYR A 51 -6.81 -15.84 14.87
CA TYR A 51 -7.68 -15.62 16.04
C TYR A 51 -8.92 -16.52 16.06
N ASP A 52 -9.20 -17.20 14.95
CA ASP A 52 -10.42 -17.99 14.73
C ASP A 52 -10.00 -19.36 14.19
N ALA A 53 -10.57 -20.46 14.71
CA ALA A 53 -10.21 -21.81 14.28
C ALA A 53 -10.70 -22.15 12.86
N GLN A 54 -11.79 -21.51 12.44
CA GLN A 54 -12.40 -21.69 11.13
C GLN A 54 -12.40 -20.36 10.37
N PRO A 55 -12.30 -20.37 9.03
CA PRO A 55 -12.41 -19.16 8.24
C PRO A 55 -13.81 -18.56 8.36
N GLU A 56 -13.88 -17.23 8.41
CA GLU A 56 -15.16 -16.56 8.26
C GLU A 56 -15.50 -16.49 6.77
N VAL A 57 -16.72 -16.91 6.43
CA VAL A 57 -17.20 -16.98 5.06
C VAL A 57 -18.52 -16.23 4.89
N TRP A 58 -18.70 -15.64 3.71
CA TRP A 58 -19.96 -15.03 3.28
C TRP A 58 -20.25 -15.43 1.82
N PRO A 59 -21.50 -15.74 1.45
CA PRO A 59 -22.74 -15.60 2.25
C PRO A 59 -23.02 -16.77 3.19
N SER A 60 -22.64 -17.97 2.80
CA SER A 60 -22.72 -19.20 3.60
C SER A 60 -21.72 -20.20 3.02
N PRO A 61 -21.33 -21.27 3.74
CA PRO A 61 -20.42 -22.27 3.19
C PRO A 61 -20.86 -22.81 1.82
N SER A 62 -22.14 -23.16 1.67
CA SER A 62 -22.68 -23.63 0.39
C SER A 62 -22.76 -22.52 -0.67
N GLY A 63 -23.06 -21.28 -0.27
CA GLY A 63 -23.05 -20.13 -1.17
C GLY A 63 -21.66 -19.81 -1.72
N VAL A 64 -20.62 -19.90 -0.88
CA VAL A 64 -19.23 -19.76 -1.31
C VAL A 64 -18.87 -20.85 -2.31
N GLN A 65 -19.22 -22.12 -2.05
CA GLN A 65 -18.94 -23.20 -3.00
C GLN A 65 -19.60 -22.95 -4.36
N ARG A 66 -20.88 -22.53 -4.40
CA ARG A 66 -21.55 -22.19 -5.66
C ARG A 66 -20.80 -21.12 -6.46
N VAL A 67 -20.32 -20.07 -5.80
CA VAL A 67 -19.55 -18.99 -6.46
C VAL A 67 -18.22 -19.52 -6.97
N LEU A 68 -17.52 -20.35 -6.18
CA LEU A 68 -16.25 -20.95 -6.59
C LEU A 68 -16.41 -21.92 -7.77
N ASP A 69 -17.45 -22.74 -7.77
CA ASP A 69 -17.73 -23.68 -8.85
C ASP A 69 -18.06 -22.94 -10.13
N ARG A 70 -18.88 -21.88 -10.05
CA ARG A 70 -19.13 -20.98 -11.18
C ARG A 70 -17.84 -20.30 -11.68
N PHE A 71 -16.95 -19.89 -10.78
CA PHE A 71 -15.69 -19.27 -11.17
C PHE A 71 -14.77 -20.26 -11.91
N ARG A 72 -14.75 -21.53 -11.50
CA ARG A 72 -13.93 -22.58 -12.13
C ARG A 72 -14.36 -22.91 -13.56
N THR A 73 -15.62 -22.67 -13.93
CA THR A 73 -16.09 -22.90 -15.31
C THR A 73 -15.72 -21.77 -16.28
N VAL A 74 -15.26 -20.62 -15.77
CA VAL A 74 -14.81 -19.48 -16.59
C VAL A 74 -13.45 -19.82 -17.23
N PRO A 75 -13.17 -19.44 -18.49
CA PRO A 75 -11.86 -19.63 -19.09
C PRO A 75 -10.72 -19.01 -18.26
N GLN A 76 -9.57 -19.70 -18.18
CA GLN A 76 -8.45 -19.28 -17.32
C GLN A 76 -7.97 -17.85 -17.61
N MET A 77 -7.97 -17.44 -18.88
CA MET A 77 -7.59 -16.07 -19.25
C MET A 77 -8.50 -15.01 -18.61
N ASP A 78 -9.80 -15.27 -18.56
CA ASP A 78 -10.77 -14.35 -17.97
C ASP A 78 -10.72 -14.37 -16.44
N GLN A 79 -10.45 -15.54 -15.84
CA GLN A 79 -10.19 -15.66 -14.40
C GLN A 79 -9.03 -14.76 -13.95
N LEU A 80 -7.94 -14.74 -14.73
CA LEU A 80 -6.71 -14.01 -14.38
C LEU A 80 -6.75 -12.52 -14.73
N LYS A 81 -7.53 -12.12 -15.73
CA LYS A 81 -7.54 -10.77 -16.31
C LYS A 81 -7.70 -9.63 -15.29
N LYS A 82 -8.46 -9.87 -14.22
CA LYS A 82 -8.73 -8.87 -13.16
C LYS A 82 -8.32 -9.36 -11.77
N MET A 83 -7.62 -10.49 -11.68
CA MET A 83 -7.19 -11.03 -10.41
C MET A 83 -6.10 -10.16 -9.80
N VAL A 84 -6.30 -9.76 -8.53
CA VAL A 84 -5.28 -9.08 -7.74
C VAL A 84 -4.86 -10.03 -6.63
N ASN A 85 -3.60 -10.46 -6.67
CA ASN A 85 -2.99 -11.27 -5.63
C ASN A 85 -2.05 -10.42 -4.75
N GLN A 86 -1.51 -11.03 -3.70
CA GLN A 86 -0.63 -10.33 -2.76
C GLN A 86 0.66 -9.84 -3.42
N ASP A 87 1.30 -10.68 -4.25
CA ASP A 87 2.54 -10.32 -4.96
C ASP A 87 2.33 -9.11 -5.89
N GLY A 88 1.31 -9.15 -6.75
CA GLY A 88 0.96 -8.06 -7.66
C GLY A 88 0.62 -6.77 -6.93
N PHE A 89 -0.13 -6.86 -5.82
CA PHE A 89 -0.42 -5.70 -4.96
C PHE A 89 0.85 -5.10 -4.34
N LEU A 90 1.75 -5.95 -3.82
CA LEU A 90 3.02 -5.50 -3.24
C LEU A 90 3.92 -4.85 -4.29
N ARG A 91 4.06 -5.46 -5.48
CA ARG A 91 4.79 -4.88 -6.62
C ARG A 91 4.26 -3.50 -6.98
N GLN A 92 2.94 -3.37 -7.12
CA GLN A 92 2.31 -2.08 -7.43
C GLN A 92 2.64 -1.01 -6.37
N ARG A 93 2.65 -1.40 -5.09
CA ARG A 93 3.00 -0.49 -4.00
C ARG A 93 4.47 -0.11 -4.00
N ILE A 94 5.37 -1.05 -4.25
CA ILE A 94 6.80 -0.79 -4.38
C ILE A 94 7.02 0.22 -5.51
N THR A 95 6.44 0.01 -6.69
CA THR A 95 6.52 0.94 -7.82
C THR A 95 6.07 2.35 -7.42
N LYS A 96 4.89 2.47 -6.80
CA LYS A 96 4.38 3.78 -6.33
C LYS A 96 5.32 4.47 -5.35
N THR A 97 5.90 3.72 -4.41
CA THR A 97 6.86 4.27 -3.44
C THR A 97 8.18 4.67 -4.12
N CYS A 98 8.68 3.88 -5.07
CA CYS A 98 9.85 4.22 -5.87
C CYS A 98 9.64 5.48 -6.70
N ASP A 99 8.48 5.64 -7.33
CA ASP A 99 8.15 6.84 -8.11
C ASP A 99 8.06 8.08 -7.23
N GLN A 100 7.47 7.94 -6.04
CA GLN A 100 7.42 9.02 -5.06
C GLN A 100 8.82 9.42 -4.57
N LEU A 101 9.70 8.45 -4.34
CA LEU A 101 11.10 8.70 -3.97
C LEU A 101 11.87 9.41 -5.09
N LYS A 102 11.67 9.02 -6.35
CA LYS A 102 12.29 9.69 -7.51
C LYS A 102 11.89 11.16 -7.59
N ARG A 103 10.61 11.47 -7.38
CA ARG A 103 10.11 12.86 -7.34
C ARG A 103 10.76 13.65 -6.22
N GLN A 104 10.76 13.11 -5.00
CA GLN A 104 11.39 13.78 -3.85
C GLN A 104 12.89 14.05 -4.06
N ARG A 105 13.63 13.11 -4.69
CA ARG A 105 15.05 13.34 -5.02
C ARG A 105 15.25 14.46 -6.03
N LYS A 106 14.37 14.57 -7.03
CA LYS A 106 14.40 15.66 -8.01
C LYS A 106 14.13 17.00 -7.32
N ASP A 107 13.06 17.07 -6.53
CA ASP A 107 12.67 18.29 -5.81
C ASP A 107 13.76 18.74 -4.82
N ASN A 108 14.42 17.78 -4.15
CA ASN A 108 15.54 18.09 -3.26
C ASN A 108 16.74 18.63 -4.03
N ARG A 109 17.10 18.02 -5.16
CA ARG A 109 18.20 18.50 -6.00
C ARG A 109 17.94 19.91 -6.54
N GLU A 110 16.72 20.21 -6.94
CA GLU A 110 16.33 21.56 -7.36
C GLU A 110 16.53 22.58 -6.23
N LYS A 111 16.11 22.24 -5.01
CA LYS A 111 16.34 23.08 -3.83
C LYS A 111 17.82 23.28 -3.50
N GLU A 112 18.63 22.22 -3.58
CA GLU A 112 20.08 22.29 -3.37
C GLU A 112 20.74 23.24 -4.38
N VAL A 113 20.39 23.14 -5.66
CA VAL A 113 20.90 24.03 -6.72
C VAL A 113 20.46 25.47 -6.49
N THR A 114 19.19 25.70 -6.16
CA THR A 114 18.68 27.03 -5.84
C THR A 114 19.40 27.62 -4.62
N GLN A 115 19.62 26.84 -3.56
CA GLN A 115 20.35 27.28 -2.38
C GLN A 115 21.80 27.64 -2.69
N ALA A 116 22.50 26.82 -3.49
CA ALA A 116 23.86 27.10 -3.93
C ALA A 116 23.93 28.40 -4.77
N MET A 117 22.98 28.61 -5.69
CA MET A 117 22.90 29.85 -6.47
C MET A 117 22.75 31.09 -5.58
N PHE A 118 21.88 31.04 -4.57
CA PHE A 118 21.73 32.14 -3.60
C PHE A 118 23.02 32.41 -2.82
N GLN A 119 23.77 31.38 -2.44
CA GLN A 119 25.06 31.53 -1.76
C GLN A 119 26.10 32.23 -2.64
N CYS A 120 26.18 31.87 -3.92
CA CYS A 120 27.08 32.52 -4.88
C CYS A 120 26.73 34.00 -5.10
N LEU A 121 25.44 34.33 -5.21
CA LEU A 121 24.97 35.71 -5.41
C LEU A 121 25.08 36.57 -4.14
N GLY A 122 25.03 35.96 -2.96
CA GLY A 122 25.14 36.63 -1.66
C GLY A 122 26.56 36.98 -1.21
N GLY A 123 27.60 36.71 -2.01
CA GLY A 123 28.97 37.17 -1.76
C GLY A 123 29.79 36.37 -0.74
N GLY A 124 29.45 35.11 -0.46
CA GLY A 124 30.19 34.27 0.48
C GLY A 124 31.04 33.19 -0.18
N VAL A 125 32.19 33.55 -0.78
CA VAL A 125 33.24 32.56 -1.07
C VAL A 125 34.61 33.11 -0.64
N SER A 126 35.01 32.81 0.59
CA SER A 126 36.43 32.74 0.95
C SER A 126 36.97 31.42 0.40
N PHE A 127 37.55 31.47 -0.80
CA PHE A 127 38.42 30.40 -1.26
C PHE A 127 39.64 30.37 -0.33
N GLY A 128 39.72 29.35 0.54
CA GLY A 128 40.91 29.10 1.33
C GLY A 128 42.12 28.97 0.39
N GLN A 129 43.08 29.86 0.53
CA GLN A 129 44.38 29.73 -0.12
C GLN A 129 45.07 28.46 0.40
N PRO A 130 45.72 27.65 -0.46
CA PRO A 130 46.58 26.59 0.02
C PRO A 130 47.77 27.21 0.76
N ALA A 131 48.05 26.70 1.96
CA ALA A 131 49.23 27.06 2.73
C ALA A 131 50.47 26.73 1.87
N HIS A 132 51.26 27.76 1.59
CA HIS A 132 52.60 27.61 1.07
C HIS A 132 53.48 27.10 2.23
N ASP A 133 53.73 25.79 2.28
CA ASP A 133 54.85 25.25 3.03
C ASP A 133 56.13 25.68 2.31
N GLY A 134 56.80 26.69 2.86
CA GLY A 134 58.16 27.09 2.49
C GLY A 134 59.09 26.78 3.67
N LEU A 135 59.95 25.79 3.48
CA LEU A 135 61.17 25.62 4.27
C LEU A 135 62.01 26.89 4.18
N GLU A 136 62.39 27.45 5.33
CA GLU A 136 63.78 27.74 5.74
C GLU A 136 63.83 28.00 7.26
#